data_AF-K6Q3Q1-F1
#
_entry.id   AF-K6Q3Q1-F1
#
_cell.length_a   1.000
_cell.length_b   1.000
_cell.length_c   1.000
_cell.angle_alpha   90.00
_cell.angle_beta   90.00
_cell.angle_gamma   90.00
#
_symmetry.space_group_name_H-M   'P 1'
#
loop_
_entity.id
_entity.type
_entity.pdbx_description
1 polymer ?
#
loop_
_entity_poly.entity_id
_entity_poly.type
_entity_poly.pdbx_seq_one_letter_code
_entity_poly.pdbx_strand_id
1 'polypeptide(L)'
;MTGTSDRRALVLDGCSLTLAAIAQVARESRPVALDPAARQRMEASRRRVEAAVARGEILYGITTGFGKLADVAIPPAQARQLQENLLRSHAAGVGEPLPTPVVRAMMLLRANALARGFSGVRPEVVERLLDLLNHRIHPVVPSRGSLGASGDLAPLAHLALVLIGRGAAEVDGQVLPGARALARRGLEPLALEAKEGLALINGTQAMTALGCLAVEEGLYLAAVADAAGALTLQALRGIPAAFDPRIHALRPHPGQQAAAAHLRRLLAGSRLVTEPGQLRVQDAYSLRCMPQVHGAVRDALAHATRVLAVEANSVTDNPLIFPDEPGPGDEPGGAAGVFAPRAAAAGGAAPGTSSAGNASGARGATGDVLSGGNFHGEPVALVLDYAAMALAELAGIAERRVERLVNPQLSGLPAFLTRHGGLNSGLMLAQYTAAALVSENKTLAVPASVDSIPSSANQEDHVSMGMTAALKLWRVVEHTRQVLAIELLCAAQALDLVGPAGLSPATQAVYEAVRAVVPPLDGDRELAPDMAAVAALLARRQLPLPAAGDLPARRDGTAAGDLTTEGGPAAAGDPPAGEDPPAPGPLTTTGERPIPGGPGDGGGGVQAGRPGAGPEEVEPR
;
A
#
# COMPACT_ATOMS: atom_id res chain seq x y z
N MET A 1 -1.12 -4.67 27.68
CA MET A 1 -2.44 -4.07 27.95
C MET A 1 -2.36 -2.60 27.57
N THR A 2 -2.93 -2.23 26.43
CA THR A 2 -2.95 -0.86 25.93
C THR A 2 -4.37 -0.51 25.52
N GLY A 3 -4.93 0.48 26.23
CA GLY A 3 -6.08 1.30 25.81
C GLY A 3 -7.37 0.55 25.53
N THR A 4 -8.37 0.72 26.40
CA THR A 4 -9.78 0.69 26.00
C THR A 4 -9.97 1.65 24.81
N SER A 5 -9.85 1.15 23.58
CA SER A 5 -10.22 1.91 22.40
C SER A 5 -11.73 2.16 22.50
N ASP A 6 -12.11 3.40 22.24
CA ASP A 6 -13.51 3.83 22.26
C ASP A 6 -14.32 2.87 21.39
N ARG A 7 -15.19 2.06 22.01
CA ARG A 7 -16.07 1.07 21.35
C ARG A 7 -17.13 1.74 20.47
N ARG A 8 -17.08 3.07 20.31
CA ARG A 8 -17.97 3.83 19.48
C ARG A 8 -17.86 3.39 18.02
N ALA A 9 -19.04 3.12 17.44
CA ALA A 9 -19.16 2.78 16.04
C ALA A 9 -18.51 3.86 15.17
N LEU A 10 -17.80 3.44 14.13
CA LEU A 10 -17.36 4.32 13.06
C LEU A 10 -18.58 4.71 12.22
N VAL A 11 -18.89 6.00 12.16
CA VAL A 11 -20.01 6.52 11.39
C VAL A 11 -19.54 6.86 9.98
N LEU A 12 -20.17 6.27 8.96
CA LEU A 12 -19.85 6.49 7.55
C LEU A 12 -20.64 7.66 6.99
N ASP A 13 -19.92 8.74 6.67
CA ASP A 13 -20.45 9.93 6.01
C ASP A 13 -20.18 9.94 4.49
N GLY A 14 -19.42 8.96 3.98
CA GLY A 14 -18.98 8.87 2.58
C GLY A 14 -17.62 9.52 2.30
N CYS A 15 -17.07 10.32 3.21
CA CYS A 15 -16.01 11.29 2.90
C CYS A 15 -14.81 11.29 3.86
N SER A 16 -14.93 10.73 5.07
CA SER A 16 -13.93 10.90 6.14
C SER A 16 -13.17 9.63 6.55
N LEU A 17 -13.21 8.57 5.75
CA LEU A 17 -12.45 7.36 6.05
C LEU A 17 -10.94 7.61 5.99
N THR A 18 -10.25 7.15 7.03
CA THR A 18 -8.79 7.09 7.08
C THR A 18 -8.31 5.65 6.98
N LEU A 19 -7.08 5.42 6.51
CA LEU A 19 -6.48 4.07 6.47
C LEU A 19 -6.47 3.40 7.85
N ALA A 20 -6.24 4.17 8.92
CA ALA A 20 -6.30 3.67 10.29
C ALA A 20 -7.71 3.20 10.67
N ALA A 21 -8.75 3.98 10.36
CA ALA A 21 -10.13 3.59 10.60
C ALA A 21 -10.53 2.33 9.80
N ILE A 22 -10.09 2.24 8.53
CA ILE A 22 -10.26 1.05 7.69
C ILE A 22 -9.60 -0.17 8.34
N ALA A 23 -8.36 -0.04 8.81
CA ALA A 23 -7.65 -1.12 9.48
C ALA A 23 -8.33 -1.57 10.79
N GLN A 24 -8.87 -0.64 11.59
CA GLN A 24 -9.63 -0.95 12.81
C GLN A 24 -10.90 -1.77 12.51
N VAL A 25 -11.67 -1.39 11.49
CA VAL A 25 -12.84 -2.17 11.08
C VAL A 25 -12.41 -3.54 10.53
N ALA A 26 -11.39 -3.56 9.67
CA ALA A 26 -10.92 -4.77 8.99
C ALA A 26 -10.33 -5.81 9.96
N ARG A 27 -9.48 -5.39 10.91
CA ARG A 27 -8.71 -6.29 11.78
C ARG A 27 -9.29 -6.43 13.18
N GLU A 28 -9.85 -5.36 13.74
CA GLU A 28 -10.31 -5.31 15.14
C GLU A 28 -11.83 -5.44 15.28
N SER A 29 -12.55 -5.55 14.16
CA SER A 29 -14.01 -5.63 14.14
C SER A 29 -14.71 -4.44 14.82
N ARG A 30 -14.15 -3.22 14.66
CA ARG A 30 -14.82 -1.99 15.11
C ARG A 30 -16.24 -1.92 14.50
N PRO A 31 -17.30 -1.68 15.29
CA PRO A 31 -18.67 -1.53 14.77
C PRO A 31 -18.79 -0.36 13.79
N VAL A 32 -19.74 -0.43 12.87
CA VAL A 32 -19.98 0.60 11.85
C VAL A 32 -21.46 0.99 11.79
N ALA A 33 -21.74 2.24 11.42
CA ALA A 33 -23.09 2.77 11.23
C ALA A 33 -23.12 3.76 10.07
N LEU A 34 -24.29 3.96 9.45
CA LEU A 34 -24.49 4.95 8.39
C LEU A 34 -24.87 6.30 9.00
N ASP A 35 -24.27 7.38 8.50
CA ASP A 35 -24.64 8.73 8.92
C ASP A 35 -26.05 9.12 8.41
N PRO A 36 -26.92 9.73 9.24
CA PRO A 36 -28.25 10.15 8.80
C PRO A 36 -28.26 11.12 7.62
N ALA A 37 -27.29 12.05 7.53
CA ALA A 37 -27.17 12.95 6.40
C ALA A 37 -26.69 12.23 5.14
N ALA A 38 -25.83 11.21 5.29
CA ALA A 38 -25.48 10.33 4.16
C ALA A 38 -26.70 9.56 3.64
N ARG A 39 -27.53 9.02 4.54
CA ARG A 39 -28.80 8.38 4.19
C ARG A 39 -29.71 9.32 3.38
N GLN A 40 -29.88 10.57 3.81
CA GLN A 40 -30.69 11.55 3.08
C GLN A 40 -30.18 11.84 1.65
N ARG A 41 -28.85 11.97 1.47
CA ARG A 41 -28.27 12.15 0.13
C ARG A 41 -28.51 10.94 -0.77
N MET A 42 -28.39 9.73 -0.22
CA MET A 42 -28.69 8.50 -0.97
C MET A 42 -30.14 8.47 -1.43
N GLU A 43 -31.09 8.78 -0.54
CA GLU A 43 -32.53 8.84 -0.86
C GLU A 43 -32.82 9.86 -1.98
N ALA A 44 -32.15 11.02 -1.98
CA ALA A 44 -32.29 12.00 -3.06
C ALA A 44 -31.85 11.43 -4.42
N SER A 45 -30.67 10.79 -4.47
CA SER A 45 -30.21 10.13 -5.70
C SER A 45 -31.12 8.98 -6.15
N ARG A 46 -31.71 8.25 -5.19
CA ARG A 46 -32.60 7.14 -5.47
C ARG A 46 -33.92 7.61 -6.10
N ARG A 47 -34.51 8.68 -5.58
CA ARG A 47 -35.71 9.31 -6.16
C ARG A 47 -35.50 9.69 -7.62
N ARG A 48 -34.31 10.18 -7.98
CA ARG A 48 -33.98 10.51 -9.37
C ARG A 48 -33.97 9.28 -10.28
N VAL A 49 -33.42 8.16 -9.82
CA VAL A 49 -33.43 6.89 -10.56
C VAL A 49 -34.86 6.39 -10.76
N GLU A 50 -35.68 6.41 -9.71
CA GLU A 50 -37.07 5.96 -9.78
C GLU A 50 -37.90 6.82 -10.73
N ALA A 51 -37.72 8.14 -10.68
CA ALA A 51 -38.37 9.06 -11.60
C ALA A 51 -37.93 8.81 -13.06
N ALA A 52 -36.65 8.50 -13.30
CA ALA A 52 -36.14 8.16 -14.63
C ALA A 52 -36.81 6.90 -15.20
N VAL A 53 -36.88 5.85 -14.38
CA VAL A 53 -37.50 4.57 -14.74
C VAL A 53 -38.99 4.76 -15.02
N ALA A 54 -39.69 5.53 -14.17
CA ALA A 54 -41.11 5.83 -14.36
C ALA A 54 -41.39 6.62 -15.65
N ARG A 55 -40.48 7.50 -16.07
CA ARG A 55 -40.58 8.26 -17.32
C ARG A 55 -40.12 7.48 -18.56
N GLY A 56 -39.58 6.27 -18.39
CA GLY A 56 -39.04 5.48 -19.50
C GLY A 56 -37.77 6.08 -20.12
N GLU A 57 -37.00 6.86 -19.36
CA GLU A 57 -35.72 7.40 -19.82
C GLU A 57 -34.75 6.25 -20.15
N ILE A 58 -34.03 6.35 -21.27
CA ILE A 58 -32.99 5.40 -21.66
C ILE A 58 -31.68 5.81 -20.98
N LEU A 59 -31.29 5.08 -19.95
CA LEU A 59 -30.12 5.37 -19.12
C LEU A 59 -29.26 4.12 -18.93
N TYR A 60 -27.97 4.27 -19.21
CA TYR A 60 -26.97 3.20 -19.12
C TYR A 60 -27.05 2.45 -17.78
N GLY A 61 -27.24 1.13 -17.83
CA GLY A 61 -27.25 0.27 -16.65
C GLY A 61 -28.40 0.49 -15.66
N ILE A 62 -29.37 1.34 -16.01
CA ILE A 62 -30.62 1.55 -15.27
C ILE A 62 -31.79 0.92 -16.04
N THR A 63 -31.97 1.35 -17.30
CA THR A 63 -33.02 0.86 -18.21
C THR A 63 -32.45 0.18 -19.46
N THR A 64 -31.13 0.09 -19.58
CA THR A 64 -30.43 -0.64 -20.65
C THR A 64 -29.49 -1.73 -20.10
N GLY A 65 -28.91 -2.54 -20.99
CA GLY A 65 -27.86 -3.51 -20.66
C GLY A 65 -26.49 -2.86 -20.34
N PHE A 66 -25.43 -3.66 -20.30
CA PHE A 66 -24.09 -3.26 -19.87
C PHE A 66 -23.01 -3.64 -20.88
N GLY A 67 -21.87 -2.92 -20.88
CA GLY A 67 -20.77 -3.17 -21.81
C GLY A 67 -21.24 -3.13 -23.27
N LYS A 68 -20.96 -4.19 -24.04
CA LYS A 68 -21.41 -4.30 -25.44
C LYS A 68 -22.95 -4.33 -25.61
N LEU A 69 -23.71 -4.57 -24.54
CA LEU A 69 -25.17 -4.60 -24.54
C LEU A 69 -25.79 -3.27 -24.08
N ALA A 70 -25.00 -2.19 -23.97
CA ALA A 70 -25.45 -0.87 -23.51
C ALA A 70 -26.61 -0.27 -24.32
N ASP A 71 -26.74 -0.64 -25.60
CA ASP A 71 -27.78 -0.13 -26.51
C ASP A 71 -29.08 -0.97 -26.47
N VAL A 72 -29.15 -2.01 -25.65
CA VAL A 72 -30.33 -2.88 -25.54
C VAL A 72 -31.23 -2.40 -24.40
N ALA A 73 -32.43 -1.94 -24.73
CA ALA A 73 -33.44 -1.54 -23.75
C ALA A 73 -33.99 -2.76 -22.99
N ILE A 74 -34.18 -2.59 -21.67
CA ILE A 74 -34.63 -3.65 -20.77
C ILE A 74 -36.05 -3.33 -20.28
N PRO A 75 -37.03 -4.25 -20.48
CA PRO A 75 -38.37 -4.05 -19.96
C PRO A 75 -38.36 -3.89 -18.43
N PRO A 76 -39.17 -2.98 -17.83
CA PRO A 76 -39.20 -2.78 -16.38
C PRO A 76 -39.44 -4.07 -15.58
N ALA A 77 -40.25 -5.00 -16.10
CA ALA A 77 -40.52 -6.30 -15.48
C ALA A 77 -39.26 -7.20 -15.35
N GLN A 78 -38.22 -6.95 -16.14
CA GLN A 78 -36.96 -7.70 -16.13
C GLN A 78 -35.85 -7.00 -15.36
N ALA A 79 -36.06 -5.75 -14.89
CA ALA A 79 -35.02 -4.94 -14.26
C ALA A 79 -34.40 -5.60 -13.02
N ARG A 80 -35.21 -6.25 -12.18
CA ARG A 80 -34.74 -7.00 -11.00
C ARG A 80 -33.94 -8.25 -11.38
N GLN A 81 -34.46 -9.04 -12.34
CA GLN A 81 -33.78 -10.24 -12.83
C GLN A 81 -32.43 -9.89 -13.47
N LEU A 82 -32.34 -8.74 -14.15
CA LEU A 82 -31.09 -8.25 -14.72
C LEU A 82 -30.03 -8.01 -13.64
N GLN A 83 -30.38 -7.44 -12.50
CA GLN A 83 -29.42 -7.20 -11.41
C GLN A 83 -28.86 -8.53 -10.87
N GLU A 84 -29.72 -9.54 -10.67
CA GLU A 84 -29.27 -10.86 -10.25
C GLU A 84 -28.38 -11.53 -11.30
N ASN A 85 -28.77 -11.45 -12.58
CA ASN A 85 -28.00 -12.03 -13.67
C ASN A 85 -26.62 -11.38 -13.79
N LEU A 86 -26.55 -10.06 -13.57
CA LEU A 86 -25.29 -9.31 -13.57
C LEU A 86 -24.36 -9.84 -12.49
N LEU A 87 -24.82 -9.95 -11.24
CA LEU A 87 -23.98 -10.47 -10.15
C LEU A 87 -23.50 -11.90 -10.45
N ARG A 88 -24.37 -12.76 -11.00
CA ARG A 88 -24.01 -14.15 -11.33
C ARG A 88 -22.97 -14.24 -12.45
N SER A 89 -23.16 -13.49 -13.53
CA SER A 89 -22.26 -13.54 -14.68
C SER A 89 -20.90 -12.90 -14.39
N HIS A 90 -20.87 -11.89 -13.51
CA HIS A 90 -19.65 -11.18 -13.15
C HIS A 90 -18.86 -11.86 -12.04
N ALA A 91 -19.48 -12.75 -11.25
CA ALA A 91 -18.80 -13.57 -10.25
C ALA A 91 -17.92 -14.68 -10.87
N ALA A 92 -17.01 -14.28 -11.75
CA ALA A 92 -16.08 -15.12 -12.51
C ALA A 92 -14.66 -15.12 -11.92
N GLY A 93 -14.48 -14.62 -10.69
CA GLY A 93 -13.20 -14.63 -9.99
C GLY A 93 -12.70 -16.05 -9.65
N VAL A 94 -11.38 -16.22 -9.59
CA VAL A 94 -10.68 -17.49 -9.31
C VAL A 94 -9.50 -17.31 -8.34
N GLY A 95 -8.88 -18.42 -7.94
CA GLY A 95 -7.71 -18.42 -7.05
C GLY A 95 -8.07 -18.47 -5.57
N GLU A 96 -7.05 -18.38 -4.72
CA GLU A 96 -7.23 -18.43 -3.27
C GLU A 96 -8.17 -17.32 -2.79
N PRO A 97 -9.05 -17.58 -1.80
CA PRO A 97 -9.89 -16.56 -1.19
C PRO A 97 -9.06 -15.41 -0.61
N LEU A 98 -9.56 -14.18 -0.79
CA LEU A 98 -9.00 -13.01 -0.13
C LEU A 98 -9.11 -13.15 1.39
N PRO A 99 -8.08 -12.72 2.15
CA PRO A 99 -8.11 -12.78 3.60
C PRO A 99 -9.30 -12.00 4.18
N THR A 100 -9.90 -12.51 5.26
CA THR A 100 -11.06 -11.88 5.93
C THR A 100 -10.90 -10.37 6.19
N PRO A 101 -9.75 -9.85 6.68
CA PRO A 101 -9.59 -8.40 6.84
C PRO A 101 -9.74 -7.61 5.53
N VAL A 102 -9.29 -8.17 4.40
CA VAL A 102 -9.44 -7.55 3.07
C VAL A 102 -10.90 -7.50 2.68
N VAL A 103 -11.63 -8.61 2.80
CA VAL A 103 -13.08 -8.66 2.48
C VAL A 103 -13.87 -7.67 3.36
N ARG A 104 -13.50 -7.53 4.64
CA ARG A 104 -14.09 -6.52 5.53
C ARG A 104 -13.81 -5.09 5.05
N ALA A 105 -12.57 -4.79 4.65
CA ALA A 105 -12.24 -3.49 4.08
C ALA A 105 -12.99 -3.25 2.75
N MET A 106 -13.18 -4.26 1.90
CA MET A 106 -13.98 -4.15 0.68
C MET A 106 -15.42 -3.74 0.96
N MET A 107 -16.09 -4.42 1.90
CA MET A 107 -17.47 -4.09 2.31
C MET A 107 -17.55 -2.66 2.84
N LEU A 108 -16.60 -2.25 3.69
CA LEU A 108 -16.54 -0.91 4.26
C LEU A 108 -16.38 0.17 3.18
N LEU A 109 -15.41 -0.02 2.28
CA LEU A 109 -15.12 0.94 1.22
C LEU A 109 -16.28 1.03 0.23
N ARG A 110 -16.96 -0.08 -0.08
CA ARG A 110 -18.14 -0.04 -0.96
C ARG A 110 -19.29 0.70 -0.30
N ALA A 111 -19.56 0.40 0.97
CA ALA A 111 -20.56 1.12 1.75
C ALA A 111 -20.27 2.64 1.78
N ASN A 112 -19.01 3.03 2.00
CA ASN A 112 -18.60 4.44 2.02
C ASN A 112 -18.78 5.13 0.66
N ALA A 113 -18.33 4.50 -0.42
CA ALA A 113 -18.50 5.04 -1.77
C ALA A 113 -19.98 5.25 -2.14
N LEU A 114 -20.85 4.33 -1.75
CA LEU A 114 -22.30 4.43 -1.95
C LEU A 114 -22.96 5.51 -1.06
N ALA A 115 -22.49 5.66 0.18
CA ALA A 115 -22.96 6.67 1.14
C ALA A 115 -22.69 8.13 0.69
N ARG A 116 -21.84 8.34 -0.31
CA ARG A 116 -21.69 9.64 -0.97
C ARG A 116 -22.99 10.12 -1.63
N GLY A 117 -23.86 9.21 -2.05
CA GLY A 117 -25.19 9.55 -2.59
C GLY A 117 -25.20 9.93 -4.06
N PHE A 118 -24.30 9.37 -4.88
CA PHE A 118 -24.26 9.59 -6.33
C PHE A 118 -24.47 8.31 -7.15
N SER A 119 -24.78 7.20 -6.48
CA SER A 119 -24.91 5.88 -7.10
C SER A 119 -26.35 5.45 -7.34
N GLY A 120 -27.35 6.17 -6.83
CA GLY A 120 -28.76 5.85 -7.05
C GLY A 120 -29.22 4.53 -6.42
N VAL A 121 -28.52 4.05 -5.39
CA VAL A 121 -28.88 2.86 -4.61
C VAL A 121 -29.76 3.24 -3.43
N ARG A 122 -30.57 2.29 -2.96
CA ARG A 122 -31.31 2.47 -1.71
C ARG A 122 -30.37 2.45 -0.48
N PRO A 123 -30.66 3.23 0.57
CA PRO A 123 -29.95 3.14 1.86
C PRO A 123 -29.85 1.73 2.43
N GLU A 124 -30.89 0.92 2.25
CA GLU A 124 -30.99 -0.44 2.76
C GLU A 124 -29.90 -1.36 2.20
N VAL A 125 -29.39 -1.08 1.00
CA VAL A 125 -28.25 -1.81 0.40
C VAL A 125 -26.97 -1.56 1.21
N VAL A 126 -26.72 -0.30 1.56
CA VAL A 126 -25.55 0.09 2.36
C VAL A 126 -25.69 -0.41 3.78
N GLU A 127 -26.86 -0.24 4.40
CA GLU A 127 -27.14 -0.78 5.73
C GLU A 127 -26.90 -2.28 5.77
N ARG A 128 -27.30 -3.02 4.73
CA ARG A 128 -27.02 -4.45 4.67
C ARG A 128 -25.52 -4.78 4.59
N LEU A 129 -24.72 -4.01 3.87
CA LEU A 129 -23.26 -4.18 3.89
C LEU A 129 -22.69 -3.96 5.30
N LEU A 130 -23.22 -2.97 6.04
CA LEU A 130 -22.84 -2.70 7.42
C LEU A 130 -23.31 -3.80 8.38
N ASP A 131 -24.49 -4.38 8.16
CA ASP A 131 -24.97 -5.54 8.91
C ASP A 131 -24.02 -6.73 8.73
N LEU A 132 -23.57 -7.04 7.50
CA LEU A 132 -22.59 -8.12 7.28
C LEU A 132 -21.30 -7.87 8.08
N LEU A 133 -20.80 -6.63 8.10
CA LEU A 133 -19.62 -6.24 8.86
C LEU A 133 -19.81 -6.43 10.38
N ASN A 134 -20.93 -5.94 10.91
CA ASN A 134 -21.27 -5.96 12.33
C ASN A 134 -21.59 -7.38 12.83
N HIS A 135 -22.29 -8.19 12.01
CA HIS A 135 -22.63 -9.58 12.32
C HIS A 135 -21.53 -10.59 11.94
N ARG A 136 -20.39 -10.10 11.44
CA ARG A 136 -19.23 -10.92 11.04
C ARG A 136 -19.60 -12.02 10.04
N ILE A 137 -20.29 -11.63 8.98
CA ILE A 137 -20.54 -12.46 7.80
C ILE A 137 -19.55 -12.01 6.73
N HIS A 138 -18.63 -12.87 6.33
CA HIS A 138 -17.55 -12.51 5.42
C HIS A 138 -17.69 -13.28 4.11
N PRO A 139 -18.09 -12.63 3.00
CA PRO A 139 -18.17 -13.29 1.70
C PRO A 139 -16.86 -13.98 1.31
N VAL A 140 -16.94 -15.16 0.71
CA VAL A 140 -15.80 -15.84 0.13
C VAL A 140 -15.51 -15.22 -1.23
N VAL A 141 -14.44 -14.44 -1.33
CA VAL A 141 -14.09 -13.69 -2.53
C VAL A 141 -12.78 -14.23 -3.11
N PRO A 142 -12.77 -14.84 -4.31
CA PRO A 142 -11.54 -15.25 -4.97
C PRO A 142 -10.64 -14.06 -5.30
N SER A 143 -9.32 -14.24 -5.20
CA SER A 143 -8.34 -13.15 -5.31
C SER A 143 -8.07 -12.65 -6.74
N ARG A 144 -8.39 -13.41 -7.79
CA ARG A 144 -8.06 -13.06 -9.19
C ARG A 144 -9.30 -12.88 -10.05
N GLY A 145 -9.17 -12.06 -11.10
CA GLY A 145 -10.21 -11.84 -12.13
C GLY A 145 -10.55 -10.38 -12.41
N SER A 146 -10.10 -9.44 -11.56
CA SER A 146 -10.25 -7.99 -11.83
C SER A 146 -9.12 -7.46 -12.71
N LEU A 147 -9.47 -6.61 -13.68
CA LEU A 147 -8.53 -5.81 -14.48
C LEU A 147 -8.33 -4.39 -13.93
N GLY A 148 -9.12 -3.96 -12.94
CA GLY A 148 -9.16 -2.58 -12.48
C GLY A 148 -9.58 -1.57 -13.57
N ALA A 149 -10.40 -2.03 -14.53
CA ALA A 149 -10.85 -1.30 -15.71
C ALA A 149 -12.20 -0.63 -15.47
N SER A 150 -13.28 -1.41 -15.46
CA SER A 150 -14.65 -1.03 -15.05
C SER A 150 -14.87 -1.22 -13.54
N GLY A 151 -13.81 -0.98 -12.77
CA GLY A 151 -13.70 -1.36 -11.36
C GLY A 151 -13.37 -2.84 -11.15
N ASP A 152 -13.48 -3.26 -9.91
CA ASP A 152 -13.21 -4.60 -9.38
C ASP A 152 -14.44 -5.52 -9.51
N LEU A 153 -14.98 -5.61 -10.73
CA LEU A 153 -16.24 -6.28 -11.04
C LEU A 153 -16.34 -7.70 -10.44
N ALA A 154 -15.36 -8.56 -10.74
CA ALA A 154 -15.40 -9.95 -10.34
C ALA A 154 -15.37 -10.17 -8.82
N PRO A 155 -14.39 -9.62 -8.06
CA PRO A 155 -14.38 -9.79 -6.62
C PRO A 155 -15.56 -9.08 -5.93
N LEU A 156 -16.03 -7.94 -6.43
CA LEU A 156 -17.21 -7.27 -5.87
C LEU A 156 -18.51 -8.03 -6.17
N ALA A 157 -18.61 -8.73 -7.30
CA ALA A 157 -19.75 -9.59 -7.61
C ALA A 157 -19.85 -10.77 -6.64
N HIS A 158 -18.73 -11.44 -6.34
CA HIS A 158 -18.68 -12.50 -5.31
C HIS A 158 -19.12 -12.00 -3.94
N LEU A 159 -18.69 -10.78 -3.55
CA LEU A 159 -19.16 -10.11 -2.33
C LEU A 159 -20.66 -9.84 -2.37
N ALA A 160 -21.15 -9.24 -3.45
CA ALA A 160 -22.54 -8.81 -3.60
C ALA A 160 -23.54 -9.98 -3.67
N LEU A 161 -23.13 -11.15 -4.19
CA LEU A 161 -23.97 -12.36 -4.22
C LEU A 161 -24.49 -12.74 -2.83
N VAL A 162 -23.69 -12.53 -1.77
CA VAL A 162 -24.10 -12.86 -0.41
C VAL A 162 -25.26 -11.98 0.07
N LEU A 163 -25.32 -10.72 -0.37
CA LEU A 163 -26.41 -9.80 0.00
C LEU A 163 -27.78 -10.32 -0.45
N ILE A 164 -27.82 -11.04 -1.57
CA ILE A 164 -29.03 -11.64 -2.16
C ILE A 164 -29.19 -13.13 -1.83
N GLY A 165 -28.47 -13.64 -0.81
CA GLY A 165 -28.56 -15.03 -0.36
C GLY A 165 -27.89 -16.05 -1.28
N ARG A 166 -27.05 -15.62 -2.22
CA ARG A 166 -26.26 -16.47 -3.13
C ARG A 166 -24.78 -16.47 -2.73
N GLY A 167 -23.96 -17.18 -3.50
CA GLY A 167 -22.53 -17.32 -3.20
C GLY A 167 -22.28 -18.08 -1.87
N ALA A 168 -21.14 -17.82 -1.26
CA ALA A 168 -20.74 -18.39 0.02
C ALA A 168 -20.14 -17.32 0.93
N ALA A 169 -20.28 -17.51 2.24
CA ALA A 169 -19.68 -16.64 3.25
C ALA A 169 -19.19 -17.46 4.44
N GLU A 170 -18.09 -17.02 5.04
CA GLU A 170 -17.61 -17.50 6.31
C GLU A 170 -18.40 -16.85 7.46
N VAL A 171 -18.89 -17.67 8.38
CA VAL A 171 -19.53 -17.27 9.63
C VAL A 171 -19.06 -18.22 10.73
N ASP A 172 -18.57 -17.68 11.85
CA ASP A 172 -18.04 -18.46 12.98
C ASP A 172 -16.96 -19.51 12.55
N GLY A 173 -16.12 -19.16 11.56
CA GLY A 173 -15.08 -20.05 11.02
C GLY A 173 -15.60 -21.16 10.10
N GLN A 174 -16.87 -21.12 9.70
CA GLN A 174 -17.48 -22.09 8.77
C GLN A 174 -17.93 -21.41 7.49
N VAL A 175 -17.57 -21.97 6.34
CA VAL A 175 -18.07 -21.52 5.04
C VAL A 175 -19.45 -22.11 4.79
N LEU A 176 -20.44 -21.25 4.58
CA LEU A 176 -21.85 -21.60 4.37
C LEU A 176 -22.35 -21.00 3.05
N PRO A 177 -23.35 -21.63 2.38
CA PRO A 177 -24.10 -20.97 1.31
C PRO A 177 -24.69 -19.65 1.80
N GLY A 178 -24.69 -18.61 0.96
CA GLY A 178 -25.05 -17.23 1.35
C GLY A 178 -26.37 -17.12 2.12
N ALA A 179 -27.45 -17.75 1.64
CA ALA A 179 -28.73 -17.76 2.34
C ALA A 179 -28.65 -18.35 3.76
N ARG A 180 -27.86 -19.41 3.97
CA ARG A 180 -27.64 -20.00 5.29
C ARG A 180 -26.77 -19.12 6.17
N ALA A 181 -25.77 -18.45 5.59
CA ALA A 181 -24.92 -17.50 6.30
C ALA A 181 -25.74 -16.30 6.83
N LEU A 182 -26.62 -15.74 6.00
CA LEU A 182 -27.55 -14.67 6.42
C LEU A 182 -28.53 -15.14 7.50
N ALA A 183 -29.20 -16.27 7.28
CA ALA A 183 -30.18 -16.82 8.22
C ALA A 183 -29.56 -17.13 9.60
N ARG A 184 -28.29 -17.54 9.65
CA ARG A 184 -27.54 -17.80 10.90
C ARG A 184 -27.40 -16.54 11.78
N ARG A 185 -27.58 -15.34 11.22
CA ARG A 185 -27.60 -14.06 11.94
C ARG A 185 -28.97 -13.38 11.91
N GLY A 186 -30.03 -14.07 11.49
CA GLY A 186 -31.38 -13.53 11.42
C GLY A 186 -31.57 -12.48 10.33
N LEU A 187 -30.74 -12.51 9.27
CA LEU A 187 -30.85 -11.59 8.13
C LEU A 187 -31.54 -12.29 6.94
N GLU A 188 -32.43 -11.57 6.27
CA GLU A 188 -33.15 -12.05 5.07
C GLU A 188 -32.51 -11.56 3.77
N PRO A 189 -32.40 -12.36 2.71
CA PRO A 189 -31.84 -11.93 1.42
C PRO A 189 -32.46 -10.64 0.87
N LEU A 190 -31.64 -9.74 0.36
CA LEU A 190 -32.09 -8.50 -0.27
C LEU A 190 -32.61 -8.78 -1.69
N ALA A 191 -33.74 -8.18 -2.06
CA ALA A 191 -34.19 -8.11 -3.45
C ALA A 191 -33.67 -6.80 -4.07
N LEU A 192 -32.84 -6.90 -5.12
CA LEU A 192 -32.25 -5.73 -5.78
C LEU A 192 -33.23 -5.04 -6.73
N GLU A 193 -33.11 -3.71 -6.81
CA GLU A 193 -33.84 -2.85 -7.74
C GLU A 193 -32.93 -2.31 -8.86
N ALA A 194 -33.51 -1.62 -9.84
CA ALA A 194 -32.77 -1.06 -10.97
C ALA A 194 -31.52 -0.28 -10.52
N LYS A 195 -30.40 -0.52 -11.22
CA LYS A 195 -29.03 -0.03 -10.98
C LYS A 195 -28.27 -0.67 -9.82
N GLU A 196 -28.93 -1.29 -8.85
CA GLU A 196 -28.26 -1.70 -7.60
C GLU A 196 -27.25 -2.84 -7.80
N GLY A 197 -27.47 -3.75 -8.75
CA GLY A 197 -26.50 -4.78 -9.09
C GLY A 197 -25.21 -4.18 -9.64
N LEU A 198 -25.32 -3.24 -10.59
CA LEU A 198 -24.15 -2.56 -11.17
C LEU A 198 -23.44 -1.71 -10.11
N ALA A 199 -24.21 -0.94 -9.35
CA ALA A 199 -23.71 -0.11 -8.27
C ALA A 199 -23.20 -0.91 -7.07
N LEU A 200 -23.26 -2.24 -7.05
CA LEU A 200 -22.53 -3.04 -6.05
C LEU A 200 -21.16 -3.47 -6.55
N ILE A 201 -20.98 -3.59 -7.88
CA ILE A 201 -19.80 -4.21 -8.48
C ILE A 201 -18.90 -3.24 -9.23
N ASN A 202 -19.40 -2.06 -9.61
CA ASN A 202 -18.67 -1.07 -10.38
C ASN A 202 -17.90 -0.10 -9.46
N GLY A 203 -16.61 -0.36 -9.24
CA GLY A 203 -15.70 0.52 -8.50
C GLY A 203 -14.43 -0.16 -8.00
N THR A 204 -13.52 0.60 -7.40
CA THR A 204 -12.11 0.19 -7.15
C THR A 204 -11.87 -0.42 -5.76
N GLN A 205 -12.90 -0.93 -5.10
CA GLN A 205 -12.83 -1.25 -3.67
C GLN A 205 -12.00 -2.48 -3.31
N ALA A 206 -11.76 -3.43 -4.22
CA ALA A 206 -10.94 -4.61 -3.93
C ALA A 206 -9.45 -4.25 -3.93
N MET A 207 -8.97 -3.59 -4.99
CA MET A 207 -7.59 -3.11 -5.07
C MET A 207 -7.30 -2.08 -3.97
N THR A 208 -8.25 -1.18 -3.69
CA THR A 208 -8.12 -0.16 -2.64
C THR A 208 -8.11 -0.79 -1.25
N ALA A 209 -8.91 -1.83 -0.98
CA ALA A 209 -8.89 -2.55 0.30
C ALA A 209 -7.52 -3.18 0.58
N LEU A 210 -6.98 -3.92 -0.39
CA LEU A 210 -5.64 -4.50 -0.32
C LEU A 210 -4.58 -3.41 -0.12
N GLY A 211 -4.63 -2.36 -0.95
CA GLY A 211 -3.72 -1.23 -0.90
C GLY A 211 -3.70 -0.52 0.45
N CYS A 212 -4.87 -0.14 0.98
CA CYS A 212 -5.01 0.52 2.28
C CYS A 212 -4.39 -0.31 3.41
N LEU A 213 -4.70 -1.60 3.48
CA LEU A 213 -4.19 -2.48 4.53
C LEU A 213 -2.68 -2.75 4.37
N ALA A 214 -2.19 -2.90 3.14
CA ALA A 214 -0.79 -3.15 2.85
C ALA A 214 0.09 -1.92 3.10
N VAL A 215 -0.35 -0.72 2.71
CA VAL A 215 0.38 0.55 2.96
C VAL A 215 0.40 0.87 4.45
N GLU A 216 -0.72 0.67 5.15
CA GLU A 216 -0.79 0.87 6.59
C GLU A 216 0.14 -0.10 7.35
N GLU A 217 0.24 -1.35 6.88
CA GLU A 217 1.23 -2.31 7.40
C GLU A 217 2.66 -1.89 7.03
N GLY A 218 2.91 -1.41 5.82
CA GLY A 218 4.20 -0.90 5.39
C GLY A 218 4.71 0.24 6.27
N LEU A 219 3.82 1.16 6.70
CA LEU A 219 4.17 2.24 7.63
C LEU A 219 4.63 1.71 8.99
N TYR A 220 3.96 0.67 9.50
CA TYR A 220 4.38 -0.03 10.71
C TYR A 220 5.73 -0.75 10.51
N LEU A 221 5.90 -1.48 9.40
CA LEU A 221 7.15 -2.18 9.08
C LEU A 221 8.34 -1.23 8.89
N ALA A 222 8.12 -0.01 8.39
CA ALA A 222 9.17 1.01 8.34
C ALA A 222 9.67 1.41 9.74
N ALA A 223 8.78 1.45 10.75
CA ALA A 223 9.17 1.68 12.13
C ALA A 223 9.86 0.45 12.76
N VAL A 224 9.40 -0.76 12.43
CA VAL A 224 10.08 -2.01 12.81
C VAL A 224 11.49 -2.08 12.22
N ALA A 225 11.68 -1.67 10.97
CA ALA A 225 12.99 -1.64 10.33
C ALA A 225 14.00 -0.72 11.02
N ASP A 226 13.55 0.42 11.55
CA ASP A 226 14.41 1.27 12.37
C ASP A 226 14.80 0.59 13.69
N ALA A 227 13.86 -0.12 14.34
CA ALA A 227 14.14 -0.83 15.58
C ALA A 227 15.08 -2.04 15.39
N ALA A 228 14.84 -2.83 14.35
CA ALA A 228 15.71 -3.94 13.94
C ALA A 228 17.12 -3.43 13.59
N GLY A 229 17.18 -2.36 12.78
CA GLY A 229 18.44 -1.71 12.43
C GLY A 229 19.18 -1.12 13.63
N ALA A 230 18.48 -0.56 14.62
CA ALA A 230 19.08 -0.05 15.85
C ALA A 230 19.66 -1.18 16.72
N LEU A 231 18.96 -2.31 16.87
CA LEU A 231 19.49 -3.51 17.53
C LEU A 231 20.72 -4.05 16.81
N THR A 232 20.66 -4.17 15.48
CA THR A 232 21.80 -4.57 14.64
C THR A 232 23.00 -3.62 14.86
N LEU A 233 22.75 -2.31 14.88
CA LEU A 233 23.79 -1.31 15.08
C LEU A 233 24.44 -1.45 16.47
N GLN A 234 23.65 -1.73 17.52
CA GLN A 234 24.18 -1.98 18.87
C GLN A 234 24.95 -3.30 18.94
N ALA A 235 24.43 -4.38 18.36
CA ALA A 235 25.09 -5.68 18.31
C ALA A 235 26.48 -5.60 17.63
N LEU A 236 26.58 -4.74 16.60
CA LEU A 236 27.80 -4.54 15.83
C LEU A 236 28.66 -3.39 16.31
N ARG A 237 28.33 -2.71 17.42
CA ARG A 237 29.08 -1.54 17.93
C ARG A 237 29.20 -0.43 16.87
N GLY A 238 28.13 -0.14 16.15
CA GLY A 238 28.08 0.85 15.07
C GLY A 238 28.03 2.30 15.55
N ILE A 239 27.98 3.22 14.59
CA ILE A 239 28.28 4.65 14.73
C ILE A 239 27.02 5.49 14.46
N PRO A 240 26.31 5.96 15.51
CA PRO A 240 25.08 6.73 15.37
C PRO A 240 25.30 8.18 14.91
N ALA A 241 26.54 8.67 14.86
CA ALA A 241 26.88 10.00 14.36
C ALA A 241 26.36 10.25 12.92
N ALA A 242 26.18 9.18 12.14
CA ALA A 242 25.54 9.23 10.82
C ALA A 242 24.08 9.70 10.83
N PHE A 243 23.42 9.69 12.00
CA PHE A 243 22.01 10.06 12.17
C PHE A 243 21.84 11.49 12.70
N ASP A 244 22.92 12.28 12.76
CA ASP A 244 22.92 13.65 13.27
C ASP A 244 21.91 14.52 12.48
N PRO A 245 21.03 15.27 13.18
CA PRO A 245 19.99 16.07 12.52
C PRO A 245 20.55 17.11 11.55
N ARG A 246 21.78 17.61 11.73
CA ARG A 246 22.43 18.57 10.83
C ARG A 246 22.69 17.96 9.47
N ILE A 247 23.11 16.69 9.41
CA ILE A 247 23.33 15.97 8.14
C ILE A 247 22.01 15.91 7.35
N HIS A 248 20.92 15.58 8.04
CA HIS A 248 19.62 15.39 7.39
C HIS A 248 18.86 16.70 7.14
N ALA A 249 19.22 17.78 7.84
CA ALA A 249 18.73 19.13 7.54
C ALA A 249 19.29 19.64 6.19
N LEU A 250 20.54 19.31 5.86
CA LEU A 250 21.18 19.69 4.59
C LEU A 250 20.61 18.94 3.36
N ARG A 251 19.90 17.83 3.58
CA ARG A 251 19.18 17.09 2.54
C ARG A 251 17.74 16.82 2.99
N PRO A 252 16.81 17.78 2.81
CA PRO A 252 15.57 17.86 3.57
C PRO A 252 14.44 16.98 3.03
N HIS A 253 14.72 15.71 2.76
CA HIS A 253 13.67 14.72 2.51
C HIS A 253 12.94 14.41 3.83
N PRO A 254 11.60 14.61 3.91
CA PRO A 254 10.86 14.44 5.17
C PRO A 254 11.01 13.05 5.78
N GLY A 255 10.88 11.99 4.98
CA GLY A 255 11.05 10.62 5.43
C GLY A 255 12.46 10.36 5.97
N GLN A 256 13.50 10.93 5.34
CA GLN A 256 14.89 10.78 5.78
C GLN A 256 15.11 11.40 7.16
N GLN A 257 14.60 12.62 7.38
CA GLN A 257 14.67 13.28 8.68
C GLN A 257 13.90 12.51 9.75
N ALA A 258 12.71 12.00 9.40
CA ALA A 258 11.89 11.21 10.31
C ALA A 258 12.57 9.90 10.72
N ALA A 259 13.17 9.17 9.76
CA ALA A 259 13.92 7.94 10.03
C ALA A 259 15.15 8.22 10.93
N ALA A 260 15.94 9.24 10.64
CA ALA A 260 17.07 9.64 11.48
C ALA A 260 16.64 10.02 12.91
N ALA A 261 15.56 10.80 13.04
CA ALA A 261 15.02 11.18 14.34
C ALA A 261 14.53 9.96 15.13
N HIS A 262 13.90 9.00 14.47
CA HIS A 262 13.41 7.77 15.10
C HIS A 262 14.58 6.87 15.55
N LEU A 263 15.59 6.65 14.70
CA LEU A 263 16.81 5.91 15.06
C LEU A 263 17.54 6.55 16.24
N ARG A 264 17.65 7.88 16.29
CA ARG A 264 18.22 8.59 17.44
C ARG A 264 17.43 8.38 18.72
N ARG A 265 16.09 8.39 18.67
CA ARG A 265 15.25 8.09 19.85
C ARG A 265 15.44 6.65 20.31
N LEU A 266 15.48 5.70 19.36
CA LEU A 266 15.73 4.30 19.66
C LEU A 266 17.09 4.10 20.34
N LEU A 267 18.14 4.79 19.89
CA LEU A 267 19.51 4.64 20.39
C LEU A 267 19.85 5.52 21.61
N ALA A 268 18.91 6.35 22.08
CA ALA A 268 19.14 7.28 23.18
C ALA A 268 19.55 6.55 24.48
N GLY A 269 20.73 6.88 25.01
CA GLY A 269 21.29 6.24 26.22
C GLY A 269 21.97 4.90 25.99
N SER A 270 22.13 4.46 24.74
CA SER A 270 22.89 3.25 24.42
C SER A 270 24.37 3.38 24.80
N ARG A 271 24.93 2.32 25.38
CA ARG A 271 26.37 2.14 25.64
C ARG A 271 27.01 1.11 24.71
N LEU A 272 26.23 0.51 23.80
CA LEU A 272 26.66 -0.48 22.81
C LEU A 272 26.93 0.14 21.43
N VAL A 273 27.25 1.42 21.38
CA VAL A 273 27.60 2.15 20.15
C VAL A 273 29.03 2.70 20.24
N THR A 274 29.57 3.18 19.13
CA THR A 274 30.89 3.79 19.07
C THR A 274 30.91 5.10 18.31
N GLU A 275 31.97 5.87 18.52
CA GLU A 275 32.23 7.10 17.78
C GLU A 275 33.10 6.86 16.54
N PRO A 276 33.05 7.75 15.53
CA PRO A 276 33.98 7.70 14.41
C PRO A 276 35.43 7.66 14.90
N GLY A 277 36.19 6.65 14.44
CA GLY A 277 37.60 6.45 14.79
C GLY A 277 37.83 5.62 16.06
N GLN A 278 36.80 5.27 16.84
CA GLN A 278 36.96 4.45 18.03
C GLN A 278 37.24 2.97 17.68
N LEU A 279 36.41 2.36 16.84
CA LEU A 279 36.64 1.01 16.29
C LEU A 279 36.86 1.05 14.77
N ARG A 280 36.19 1.99 14.09
CA ARG A 280 36.28 2.22 12.64
C ARG A 280 35.88 3.66 12.32
N VAL A 281 36.25 4.14 11.14
CA VAL A 281 35.94 5.51 10.72
C VAL A 281 34.48 5.64 10.29
N GLN A 282 33.95 4.64 9.59
CA GLN A 282 32.57 4.62 9.08
C GLN A 282 32.00 3.21 9.10
N ASP A 283 30.69 3.11 9.29
CA ASP A 283 29.96 1.88 9.03
C ASP A 283 29.63 1.72 7.54
N ALA A 284 29.34 0.48 7.16
CA ALA A 284 28.81 0.14 5.85
C ALA A 284 27.42 0.75 5.61
N TYR A 285 27.03 0.85 4.34
CA TYR A 285 25.80 1.53 3.93
C TYR A 285 24.52 0.91 4.50
N SER A 286 24.46 -0.41 4.71
CA SER A 286 23.28 -1.05 5.31
C SER A 286 22.97 -0.57 6.73
N LEU A 287 23.95 0.02 7.43
CA LEU A 287 23.79 0.68 8.73
C LEU A 287 23.77 2.21 8.58
N ARG A 288 24.78 2.77 7.91
CA ARG A 288 24.97 4.22 7.82
C ARG A 288 23.91 4.93 6.98
N CYS A 289 23.39 4.28 5.94
CA CYS A 289 22.40 4.85 5.03
C CYS A 289 20.95 4.52 5.42
N MET A 290 20.70 3.98 6.62
CA MET A 290 19.34 3.69 7.09
C MET A 290 18.40 4.90 6.97
N PRO A 291 18.77 6.13 7.39
CA PRO A 291 17.88 7.28 7.20
C PRO A 291 17.49 7.52 5.75
N GLN A 292 18.42 7.41 4.81
CA GLN A 292 18.20 7.68 3.39
C GLN A 292 17.27 6.64 2.77
N VAL A 293 17.51 5.35 3.06
CA VAL A 293 16.72 4.25 2.48
C VAL A 293 15.37 4.11 3.19
N HIS A 294 15.36 3.97 4.52
CA HIS A 294 14.10 3.85 5.28
C HIS A 294 13.25 5.12 5.10
N GLY A 295 13.89 6.29 4.99
CA GLY A 295 13.22 7.55 4.72
C GLY A 295 12.58 7.63 3.34
N ALA A 296 13.26 7.20 2.28
CA ALA A 296 12.67 7.13 0.94
C ALA A 296 11.43 6.23 0.92
N VAL A 297 11.47 5.11 1.66
CA VAL A 297 10.32 4.22 1.81
C VAL A 297 9.16 4.90 2.54
N ARG A 298 9.44 5.65 3.61
CA ARG A 298 8.42 6.46 4.31
C ARG A 298 7.77 7.50 3.38
N ASP A 299 8.55 8.17 2.55
CA ASP A 299 8.03 9.15 1.59
C ASP A 299 7.14 8.50 0.51
N ALA A 300 7.53 7.32 0.01
CA ALA A 300 6.73 6.54 -0.93
C ALA A 300 5.41 6.06 -0.31
N LEU A 301 5.45 5.50 0.91
CA LEU A 301 4.25 5.07 1.63
C LEU A 301 3.34 6.25 2.01
N ALA A 302 3.91 7.42 2.32
CA ALA A 302 3.15 8.64 2.55
C ALA A 302 2.44 9.11 1.28
N HIS A 303 3.08 8.95 0.10
CA HIS A 303 2.42 9.21 -1.17
C HIS A 303 1.26 8.25 -1.44
N ALA A 304 1.48 6.95 -1.25
CA ALA A 304 0.44 5.94 -1.38
C ALA A 304 -0.74 6.20 -0.42
N THR A 305 -0.44 6.57 0.83
CA THR A 305 -1.45 6.94 1.82
C THR A 305 -2.35 8.08 1.33
N ARG A 306 -1.77 9.13 0.74
CA ARG A 306 -2.56 10.27 0.21
C ARG A 306 -3.49 9.84 -0.92
N VAL A 307 -2.98 9.09 -1.89
CA VAL A 307 -3.76 8.62 -3.04
C VAL A 307 -4.88 7.68 -2.59
N LEU A 308 -4.57 6.71 -1.73
CA LEU A 308 -5.55 5.78 -1.18
C LEU A 308 -6.59 6.45 -0.28
N ALA A 309 -6.22 7.49 0.45
CA ALA A 309 -7.17 8.26 1.25
C ALA A 309 -8.17 9.04 0.37
N VAL A 310 -7.72 9.55 -0.78
CA VAL A 310 -8.63 10.14 -1.78
C VAL A 310 -9.55 9.06 -2.33
N GLU A 311 -8.98 7.95 -2.81
CA GLU A 311 -9.76 6.86 -3.42
C GLU A 311 -10.80 6.26 -2.47
N ALA A 312 -10.42 6.01 -1.20
CA ALA A 312 -11.31 5.45 -0.18
C ALA A 312 -12.56 6.31 0.10
N ASN A 313 -12.52 7.59 -0.28
CA ASN A 313 -13.58 8.56 -0.09
C ASN A 313 -14.15 9.07 -1.43
N SER A 314 -13.79 8.45 -2.55
CA SER A 314 -14.26 8.79 -3.89
C SER A 314 -15.54 8.05 -4.28
N VAL A 315 -16.29 8.61 -5.23
CA VAL A 315 -17.35 7.89 -5.94
C VAL A 315 -16.75 7.28 -7.20
N THR A 316 -16.63 5.96 -7.20
CA THR A 316 -15.98 5.20 -8.28
C THR A 316 -16.99 4.37 -9.09
N ASP A 317 -18.27 4.75 -9.05
CA ASP A 317 -19.38 4.05 -9.72
C ASP A 317 -19.68 4.69 -11.08
N ASN A 318 -20.47 4.01 -11.90
CA ASN A 318 -20.98 4.52 -13.17
C ASN A 318 -22.34 3.88 -13.55
N PRO A 319 -23.31 4.62 -14.11
CA PRO A 319 -23.34 6.07 -14.24
C PRO A 319 -23.54 6.76 -12.89
N LEU A 320 -23.17 8.04 -12.84
CA LEU A 320 -23.33 8.90 -11.68
C LEU A 320 -24.67 9.64 -11.74
N ILE A 321 -25.33 9.72 -10.60
CA ILE A 321 -26.64 10.35 -10.44
C ILE A 321 -26.47 11.66 -9.69
N PHE A 322 -26.78 12.78 -10.34
CA PHE A 322 -26.77 14.10 -9.73
C PHE A 322 -28.22 14.45 -9.39
N PRO A 323 -28.62 14.39 -8.10
CA PRO A 323 -29.97 14.74 -7.71
C PRO A 323 -30.26 16.21 -8.02
N ASP A 324 -31.54 16.55 -8.16
CA ASP A 324 -31.96 17.95 -8.26
C ASP A 324 -31.58 18.72 -6.99
N GLU A 325 -31.21 20.00 -7.10
CA GLU A 325 -31.06 20.85 -5.90
C GLU A 325 -32.41 20.92 -5.18
N PRO A 326 -32.44 20.80 -3.84
CA PRO A 326 -33.67 21.04 -3.10
C PRO A 326 -34.20 22.44 -3.43
N GLY A 327 -35.47 22.55 -3.79
CA GLY A 327 -36.10 23.84 -4.05
C GLY A 327 -36.03 24.76 -2.83
N PRO A 328 -36.16 26.09 -3.00
CA PRO A 328 -36.15 27.04 -1.89
C PRO A 328 -37.37 26.78 -0.99
N GLY A 329 -37.18 25.97 0.05
CA GLY A 329 -38.24 25.44 0.92
C GLY A 329 -37.81 24.20 1.72
N ASP A 330 -36.82 23.45 1.22
CA ASP A 330 -36.33 22.21 1.84
C ASP A 330 -34.89 22.36 2.40
N GLU A 331 -34.60 23.43 3.14
CA GLU A 331 -33.32 23.52 3.88
C GLU A 331 -33.44 22.88 5.29
N PRO A 332 -32.81 21.73 5.54
CA PRO A 332 -32.26 21.44 6.85
C PRO A 332 -30.93 22.19 6.98
N GLY A 333 -30.84 23.07 7.98
CA GLY A 333 -29.70 23.97 8.17
C GLY A 333 -28.35 23.25 8.21
N GLY A 334 -27.42 23.76 7.40
CA GLY A 334 -25.98 23.56 7.59
C GLY A 334 -25.31 22.55 6.66
N ALA A 335 -25.20 22.87 5.37
CA ALA A 335 -24.13 22.35 4.50
C ALA A 335 -23.95 23.23 3.25
N ALA A 336 -23.43 24.44 3.42
CA ALA A 336 -23.01 25.26 2.29
C ALA A 336 -21.67 24.74 1.73
N GLY A 337 -21.68 24.31 0.46
CA GLY A 337 -20.53 24.36 -0.44
C GLY A 337 -19.66 23.11 -0.57
N VAL A 338 -20.11 22.11 -1.36
CA VAL A 338 -19.23 21.03 -1.88
C VAL A 338 -18.80 21.28 -3.33
N PHE A 339 -19.36 22.28 -4.01
CA PHE A 339 -18.95 22.70 -5.35
C PHE A 339 -18.69 24.20 -5.40
N ALA A 340 -17.49 24.61 -4.98
CA ALA A 340 -16.88 25.86 -5.43
C ALA A 340 -15.50 25.52 -5.99
N PRO A 341 -15.24 25.70 -7.30
CA PRO A 341 -13.89 25.60 -7.81
C PRO A 341 -13.09 26.75 -7.19
N ARG A 342 -12.01 26.43 -6.45
CA ARG A 342 -10.99 27.41 -6.11
C ARG A 342 -10.33 27.84 -7.42
N ALA A 343 -10.80 28.94 -7.99
CA ALA A 343 -10.12 29.60 -9.11
C ALA A 343 -8.73 30.02 -8.63
N ALA A 344 -7.70 29.32 -9.10
CA ALA A 344 -6.34 29.81 -9.05
C ALA A 344 -6.25 30.99 -10.04
N ALA A 345 -6.11 32.20 -9.52
CA ALA A 345 -5.83 33.37 -10.32
C ALA A 345 -4.44 33.24 -10.96
N ALA A 346 -4.39 33.02 -12.27
CA ALA A 346 -3.21 33.26 -13.08
C ALA A 346 -3.52 34.47 -13.99
N GLY A 347 -2.90 35.60 -13.67
CA GLY A 347 -2.93 36.81 -14.49
C GLY A 347 -2.01 36.67 -15.70
N GLY A 348 -2.46 37.21 -16.83
CA GLY A 348 -1.69 37.32 -18.06
C GLY A 348 -2.59 37.76 -19.21
N ALA A 349 -2.80 39.08 -19.33
CA ALA A 349 -3.55 39.68 -20.42
C ALA A 349 -2.63 39.96 -21.63
N ALA A 350 -3.10 39.65 -22.84
CA ALA A 350 -2.78 40.36 -24.08
C ALA A 350 -3.94 40.21 -25.10
N PRO A 351 -4.29 41.26 -25.88
CA PRO A 351 -5.52 41.30 -26.69
C PRO A 351 -5.31 40.99 -28.19
N GLY A 352 -6.34 40.50 -28.89
CA GLY A 352 -6.34 40.42 -30.36
C GLY A 352 -7.45 39.59 -31.04
N THR A 353 -8.66 40.16 -31.14
CA THR A 353 -9.65 40.10 -32.25
C THR A 353 -10.17 38.77 -32.86
N SER A 354 -11.49 38.57 -32.65
CA SER A 354 -12.55 38.01 -33.53
C SER A 354 -12.35 36.63 -34.19
N SER A 355 -13.24 35.66 -33.98
CA SER A 355 -14.61 35.69 -34.51
C SER A 355 -15.57 34.80 -33.72
N ALA A 356 -16.84 35.21 -33.75
CA ALA A 356 -17.95 34.67 -32.99
C ALA A 356 -18.31 33.21 -33.35
N GLY A 357 -18.42 32.38 -32.31
CA GLY A 357 -19.09 31.09 -32.34
C GLY A 357 -19.62 30.82 -30.93
N ASN A 358 -20.94 30.94 -30.78
CA ASN A 358 -21.69 30.83 -29.55
C ASN A 358 -21.37 29.53 -28.77
N ALA A 359 -20.70 29.64 -27.62
CA ALA A 359 -20.53 28.57 -26.65
C ALA A 359 -21.00 29.03 -25.26
N SER A 360 -22.25 29.46 -25.16
CA SER A 360 -22.97 29.52 -23.88
C SER A 360 -23.61 28.17 -23.60
N GLY A 361 -22.96 27.29 -22.83
CA GLY A 361 -23.55 25.98 -22.57
C GLY A 361 -22.73 25.05 -21.68
N ALA A 362 -22.41 25.45 -20.45
CA ALA A 362 -21.97 24.52 -19.41
C ALA A 362 -22.31 25.08 -18.03
N ARG A 363 -23.61 25.24 -17.74
CA ARG A 363 -24.10 25.16 -16.36
C ARG A 363 -24.52 23.70 -16.18
N GLY A 364 -23.80 22.93 -15.37
CA GLY A 364 -24.19 21.54 -15.06
C GLY A 364 -25.61 21.55 -14.53
N ALA A 365 -26.49 20.78 -15.15
CA ALA A 365 -27.90 20.80 -14.80
C ALA A 365 -28.13 19.87 -13.61
N THR A 366 -28.78 20.39 -12.58
CA THR A 366 -29.37 19.60 -11.51
C THR A 366 -30.30 18.55 -12.13
N GLY A 367 -30.22 17.29 -11.71
CA GLY A 367 -31.03 16.18 -12.27
C GLY A 367 -30.34 15.35 -13.37
N ASP A 368 -29.06 15.56 -13.63
CA ASP A 368 -28.33 14.83 -14.67
C ASP A 368 -27.94 13.39 -14.25
N VAL A 369 -27.92 12.50 -15.24
CA VAL A 369 -27.30 11.16 -15.14
C VAL A 369 -26.14 11.12 -16.10
N LEU A 370 -24.91 11.08 -15.57
CA LEU A 370 -23.70 11.21 -16.36
C LEU A 370 -22.94 9.88 -16.38
N SER A 371 -22.59 9.43 -17.58
CA SER A 371 -21.64 8.33 -17.77
C SER A 371 -20.21 8.89 -17.78
N GLY A 372 -19.32 8.29 -16.99
CA GLY A 372 -17.92 8.64 -16.86
C GLY A 372 -17.04 7.42 -16.59
N GLY A 373 -15.78 7.67 -16.23
CA GLY A 373 -14.75 6.64 -16.06
C GLY A 373 -14.17 6.54 -14.65
N ASN A 374 -14.87 7.03 -13.61
CA ASN A 374 -14.36 7.06 -12.23
C ASN A 374 -14.06 5.67 -11.64
N PHE A 375 -14.47 4.60 -12.31
CA PHE A 375 -14.18 3.23 -11.94
C PHE A 375 -12.76 2.77 -12.32
N HIS A 376 -12.02 3.56 -13.11
CA HIS A 376 -10.71 3.17 -13.63
C HIS A 376 -9.64 3.35 -12.56
N GLY A 377 -9.00 2.26 -12.15
CA GLY A 377 -8.09 2.21 -10.99
C GLY A 377 -6.68 2.75 -11.21
N GLU A 378 -6.44 3.57 -12.23
CA GLU A 378 -5.07 3.98 -12.62
C GLU A 378 -4.29 4.68 -11.51
N PRO A 379 -4.88 5.68 -10.79
CA PRO A 379 -4.17 6.36 -9.72
C PRO A 379 -3.76 5.39 -8.60
N VAL A 380 -4.61 4.40 -8.32
CA VAL A 380 -4.35 3.36 -7.33
C VAL A 380 -3.24 2.43 -7.83
N ALA A 381 -3.35 1.90 -9.04
CA ALA A 381 -2.41 0.93 -9.61
C ALA A 381 -0.95 1.44 -9.55
N LEU A 382 -0.72 2.66 -10.05
CA LEU A 382 0.61 3.30 -10.07
C LEU A 382 1.21 3.42 -8.67
N VAL A 383 0.41 3.85 -7.69
CA VAL A 383 0.92 4.08 -6.34
C VAL A 383 1.16 2.78 -5.56
N LEU A 384 0.39 1.73 -5.87
CA LEU A 384 0.60 0.41 -5.28
C LEU A 384 1.88 -0.25 -5.81
N ASP A 385 2.18 -0.12 -7.11
CA ASP A 385 3.46 -0.57 -7.66
C ASP A 385 4.64 0.23 -7.09
N TYR A 386 4.50 1.54 -6.95
CA TYR A 386 5.54 2.35 -6.32
C TYR A 386 5.78 1.97 -4.84
N ALA A 387 4.72 1.67 -4.09
CA ALA A 387 4.83 1.17 -2.72
C ALA A 387 5.50 -0.22 -2.67
N ALA A 388 5.22 -1.10 -3.64
CA ALA A 388 5.85 -2.43 -3.72
C ALA A 388 7.36 -2.32 -3.97
N MET A 389 7.78 -1.44 -4.89
CA MET A 389 9.20 -1.15 -5.11
C MET A 389 9.88 -0.62 -3.83
N ALA A 390 9.25 0.32 -3.14
CA ALA A 390 9.79 0.90 -1.91
C ALA A 390 9.95 -0.16 -0.80
N LEU A 391 8.95 -1.01 -0.58
CA LEU A 391 9.03 -2.05 0.45
C LEU A 391 9.98 -3.20 0.09
N ALA A 392 10.18 -3.46 -1.21
CA ALA A 392 11.23 -4.36 -1.69
C ALA A 392 12.63 -3.84 -1.31
N GLU A 393 12.88 -2.54 -1.47
CA GLU A 393 14.14 -1.91 -1.01
C GLU A 393 14.32 -1.97 0.51
N LEU A 394 13.22 -1.81 1.28
CA LEU A 394 13.27 -1.95 2.75
C LEU A 394 13.69 -3.37 3.17
N ALA A 395 13.13 -4.40 2.52
CA ALA A 395 13.54 -5.78 2.73
C ALA A 395 14.99 -6.02 2.29
N GLY A 396 15.39 -5.44 1.16
CA GLY A 396 16.77 -5.56 0.64
C GLY A 396 17.81 -5.02 1.61
N ILE A 397 17.63 -3.81 2.16
CA ILE A 397 18.59 -3.26 3.12
C ILE A 397 18.60 -4.03 4.45
N ALA A 398 17.45 -4.53 4.90
CA ALA A 398 17.34 -5.37 6.08
C ALA A 398 18.09 -6.70 5.92
N GLU A 399 17.96 -7.36 4.78
CA GLU A 399 18.69 -8.59 4.49
C GLU A 399 20.21 -8.34 4.41
N ARG A 400 20.67 -7.20 3.89
CA ARG A 400 22.10 -6.83 3.96
C ARG A 400 22.60 -6.64 5.40
N ARG A 401 21.72 -6.34 6.37
CA ARG A 401 22.05 -6.33 7.80
C ARG A 401 22.05 -7.74 8.39
N VAL A 402 21.13 -8.62 7.97
CA VAL A 402 21.15 -10.06 8.30
C VAL A 402 22.48 -10.69 7.88
N GLU A 403 22.89 -10.53 6.62
CA GLU A 403 24.18 -11.03 6.12
C GLU A 403 25.34 -10.50 6.96
N ARG A 404 25.32 -9.20 7.28
CA ARG A 404 26.39 -8.59 8.08
C ARG A 404 26.49 -9.17 9.49
N LEU A 405 25.38 -9.59 10.10
CA LEU A 405 25.37 -10.22 11.42
C LEU A 405 25.93 -11.64 11.38
N VAL A 406 25.45 -12.46 10.43
CA VAL A 406 25.81 -13.89 10.35
C VAL A 406 27.20 -14.13 9.76
N ASN A 407 27.73 -13.17 9.01
CA ASN A 407 29.06 -13.28 8.40
C ASN A 407 30.17 -12.84 9.40
N PRO A 408 31.05 -13.75 9.83
CA PRO A 408 32.07 -13.44 10.84
C PRO A 408 33.11 -12.41 10.38
N GLN A 409 33.36 -12.29 9.07
CA GLN A 409 34.29 -11.31 8.51
C GLN A 409 33.71 -9.89 8.57
N LEU A 410 32.39 -9.77 8.61
CA LEU A 410 31.68 -8.49 8.62
C LEU A 410 31.23 -8.09 10.02
N SER A 411 30.85 -9.05 10.87
CA SER A 411 30.40 -8.80 12.25
C SER A 411 31.51 -8.81 13.28
N GLY A 412 32.56 -9.60 13.08
CA GLY A 412 33.52 -9.95 14.13
C GLY A 412 32.92 -10.90 15.20
N LEU A 413 31.74 -11.45 14.95
CA LEU A 413 31.07 -12.44 15.81
C LEU A 413 31.35 -13.86 15.30
N PRO A 414 31.08 -14.90 16.12
CA PRO A 414 31.09 -16.27 15.64
C PRO A 414 30.26 -16.45 14.36
N ALA A 415 30.77 -17.27 13.43
CA ALA A 415 30.10 -17.55 12.17
C ALA A 415 28.66 -18.01 12.42
N PHE A 416 27.71 -17.42 11.69
CA PHE A 416 26.28 -17.73 11.78
C PHE A 416 25.68 -17.59 13.17
N LEU A 417 26.32 -16.81 14.05
CA LEU A 417 25.88 -16.52 15.40
C LEU A 417 25.73 -17.76 16.30
N THR A 418 26.54 -18.80 16.06
CA THR A 418 26.61 -20.00 16.92
C THR A 418 27.84 -20.01 17.82
N ARG A 419 27.68 -20.47 19.07
CA ARG A 419 28.79 -20.65 20.01
C ARG A 419 29.68 -21.86 19.66
N HIS A 420 29.13 -22.86 18.97
CA HIS A 420 29.76 -24.15 18.70
C HIS A 420 29.73 -24.49 17.20
N GLY A 421 30.38 -23.65 16.40
CA GLY A 421 30.48 -23.82 14.95
C GLY A 421 31.17 -25.14 14.55
N GLY A 422 30.77 -25.69 13.40
CA GLY A 422 31.25 -26.97 12.88
C GLY A 422 30.35 -28.15 13.25
N LEU A 423 29.82 -28.18 14.48
CA LEU A 423 28.72 -29.07 14.85
C LEU A 423 27.35 -28.43 14.62
N ASN A 424 27.25 -27.12 14.86
CA ASN A 424 26.02 -26.34 14.70
C ASN A 424 26.15 -25.38 13.53
N SER A 425 25.06 -25.22 12.77
CA SER A 425 24.91 -24.28 11.67
C SER A 425 24.37 -22.92 12.11
N GLY A 426 23.82 -22.81 13.32
CA GLY A 426 23.29 -21.58 13.87
C GLY A 426 22.19 -20.98 12.99
N LEU A 427 22.30 -19.69 12.69
CA LEU A 427 21.33 -18.93 11.89
C LEU A 427 21.68 -18.86 10.39
N MET A 428 22.55 -19.74 9.89
CA MET A 428 22.97 -19.77 8.47
C MET A 428 21.75 -19.82 7.53
N LEU A 429 20.81 -20.74 7.79
CA LEU A 429 19.65 -20.93 6.91
C LEU A 429 18.58 -19.84 7.09
N ALA A 430 18.57 -19.11 8.21
CA ALA A 430 17.70 -17.95 8.36
C ALA A 430 18.05 -16.86 7.32
N GLN A 431 19.34 -16.66 7.05
CA GLN A 431 19.79 -15.78 5.97
C GLN A 431 19.33 -16.28 4.59
N TYR A 432 19.38 -17.59 4.32
CA TYR A 432 18.97 -18.14 3.02
C TYR A 432 17.50 -17.84 2.75
N THR A 433 16.65 -18.02 3.77
CA THR A 433 15.23 -17.65 3.70
C THR A 433 15.07 -16.15 3.43
N ALA A 434 15.77 -15.28 4.16
CA ALA A 434 15.69 -13.83 3.93
C ALA A 434 16.11 -13.45 2.50
N ALA A 435 17.21 -14.04 2.00
CA ALA A 435 17.73 -13.79 0.66
C ALA A 435 16.75 -14.27 -0.43
N ALA A 436 16.12 -15.44 -0.26
CA ALA A 436 15.11 -15.95 -1.18
C ALA A 436 13.90 -15.01 -1.28
N LEU A 437 13.38 -14.55 -0.14
CA LEU A 437 12.23 -13.62 -0.08
C LEU A 437 12.55 -12.27 -0.72
N VAL A 438 13.74 -11.71 -0.45
CA VAL A 438 14.21 -10.48 -1.11
C VAL A 438 14.38 -10.69 -2.61
N SER A 439 14.84 -11.86 -3.05
CA SER A 439 14.96 -12.16 -4.48
C SER A 439 13.60 -12.22 -5.17
N GLU A 440 12.59 -12.84 -4.54
CA GLU A 440 11.22 -12.86 -5.07
C GLU A 440 10.61 -11.46 -5.15
N ASN A 441 10.86 -10.60 -4.14
CA ASN A 441 10.42 -9.21 -4.16
C ASN A 441 10.91 -8.42 -5.38
N LYS A 442 12.08 -8.74 -5.94
CA LYS A 442 12.59 -8.06 -7.15
C LYS A 442 11.69 -8.31 -8.36
N THR A 443 11.21 -9.55 -8.52
CA THR A 443 10.26 -9.90 -9.58
C THR A 443 8.91 -9.24 -9.33
N LEU A 444 8.46 -9.21 -8.07
CA LEU A 444 7.20 -8.55 -7.69
C LEU A 444 7.25 -7.02 -7.80
N ALA A 445 8.44 -6.42 -7.90
CA ALA A 445 8.61 -4.97 -8.05
C ALA A 445 8.47 -4.49 -9.51
N VAL A 446 8.38 -5.38 -10.50
CA VAL A 446 8.08 -5.02 -11.89
C VAL A 446 6.66 -4.47 -11.97
N PRO A 447 6.39 -3.24 -12.44
CA PRO A 447 5.06 -2.63 -12.37
C PRO A 447 4.04 -3.41 -13.20
N ALA A 448 2.86 -3.67 -12.61
CA ALA A 448 1.73 -4.24 -13.31
C ALA A 448 0.90 -3.14 -14.00
N SER A 449 0.93 -1.92 -13.47
CA SER A 449 0.14 -0.79 -13.96
C SER A 449 0.57 -0.28 -15.35
N VAL A 450 1.69 -0.74 -15.88
CA VAL A 450 2.16 -0.38 -17.23
C VAL A 450 1.68 -1.37 -18.29
N ASP A 451 0.96 -2.43 -17.89
CA ASP A 451 0.34 -3.41 -18.78
C ASP A 451 -1.15 -3.11 -18.96
N SER A 452 -1.67 -3.42 -20.14
CA SER A 452 -3.10 -3.27 -20.47
C SER A 452 -3.48 -4.25 -21.58
N ILE A 453 -4.55 -5.01 -21.35
CA ILE A 453 -5.08 -5.97 -22.32
C ILE A 453 -6.54 -5.61 -22.63
N PRO A 454 -6.86 -5.24 -23.88
CA PRO A 454 -8.22 -4.92 -24.28
C PRO A 454 -9.20 -6.07 -24.02
N SER A 455 -10.38 -5.75 -23.51
CA SER A 455 -11.45 -6.69 -23.23
C SER A 455 -12.80 -6.20 -23.74
N SER A 456 -13.85 -7.02 -23.59
CA SER A 456 -15.22 -6.66 -23.97
C SER A 456 -15.34 -6.16 -25.42
N ALA A 457 -14.68 -6.85 -26.36
CA ALA A 457 -14.61 -6.50 -27.78
C ALA A 457 -14.08 -5.08 -28.05
N ASN A 458 -13.01 -4.68 -27.35
CA ASN A 458 -12.38 -3.35 -27.40
C ASN A 458 -13.24 -2.20 -26.87
N GLN A 459 -14.34 -2.49 -26.16
CA GLN A 459 -15.04 -1.43 -25.42
C GLN A 459 -14.29 -1.05 -24.14
N GLU A 460 -13.61 -2.02 -23.51
CA GLU A 460 -12.68 -1.81 -22.40
C GLU A 460 -11.26 -1.99 -22.94
N ASP A 461 -10.79 -1.00 -23.69
CA ASP A 461 -9.54 -1.04 -24.46
C ASP A 461 -8.29 -0.60 -23.68
N HIS A 462 -8.48 0.07 -22.54
CA HIS A 462 -7.43 0.44 -21.60
C HIS A 462 -7.81 0.10 -20.17
N VAL A 463 -6.90 -0.53 -19.43
CA VAL A 463 -7.13 -1.02 -18.05
C VAL A 463 -5.91 -0.74 -17.17
N SER A 464 -6.11 -0.67 -15.85
CA SER A 464 -5.04 -0.31 -14.91
C SER A 464 -4.22 -1.47 -14.36
N MET A 465 -4.73 -2.70 -14.46
CA MET A 465 -4.20 -3.88 -13.75
C MET A 465 -4.03 -3.66 -12.24
N GLY A 466 -4.81 -2.75 -11.64
CA GLY A 466 -4.65 -2.31 -10.25
C GLY A 466 -4.83 -3.43 -9.22
N MET A 467 -5.67 -4.43 -9.50
CA MET A 467 -5.79 -5.62 -8.64
C MET A 467 -4.49 -6.44 -8.60
N THR A 468 -3.81 -6.60 -9.74
CA THR A 468 -2.52 -7.29 -9.81
C THR A 468 -1.44 -6.53 -9.04
N ALA A 469 -1.39 -5.20 -9.19
CA ALA A 469 -0.50 -4.34 -8.39
C ALA A 469 -0.76 -4.49 -6.88
N ALA A 470 -2.03 -4.55 -6.47
CA ALA A 470 -2.43 -4.73 -5.08
C ALA A 470 -2.02 -6.09 -4.49
N LEU A 471 -2.20 -7.19 -5.24
CA LEU A 471 -1.78 -8.52 -4.83
C LEU A 471 -0.26 -8.65 -4.70
N LYS A 472 0.49 -8.04 -5.63
CA LYS A 472 1.95 -7.97 -5.56
C LYS A 472 2.41 -7.23 -4.32
N LEU A 473 1.86 -6.04 -4.06
CA LEU A 473 2.17 -5.28 -2.85
C LEU A 473 1.85 -6.07 -1.58
N TRP A 474 0.70 -6.74 -1.53
CA TRP A 474 0.31 -7.58 -0.39
C TRP A 474 1.37 -8.65 -0.07
N ARG A 475 1.88 -9.33 -1.12
CA ARG A 475 2.93 -10.34 -1.01
C ARG A 475 4.27 -9.73 -0.60
N VAL A 476 4.66 -8.59 -1.17
CA VAL A 476 5.89 -7.87 -0.80
C VAL A 476 5.86 -7.48 0.68
N VAL A 477 4.74 -6.97 1.20
CA VAL A 477 4.57 -6.65 2.63
C VAL A 477 4.78 -7.89 3.51
N GLU A 478 4.24 -9.04 3.12
CA GLU A 478 4.45 -10.30 3.82
C GLU A 478 5.94 -10.67 3.87
N HIS A 479 6.63 -10.64 2.72
CA HIS A 479 8.06 -10.92 2.64
C HIS A 479 8.89 -9.94 3.48
N THR A 480 8.59 -8.64 3.42
CA THR A 480 9.27 -7.62 4.22
C THR A 480 9.09 -7.88 5.71
N ARG A 481 7.89 -8.29 6.17
CA ARG A 481 7.67 -8.68 7.57
C ARG A 481 8.56 -9.86 7.97
N GLN A 482 8.64 -10.90 7.12
CA GLN A 482 9.46 -12.08 7.40
C GLN A 482 10.96 -11.74 7.47
N VAL A 483 11.46 -10.94 6.53
CA VAL A 483 12.86 -10.50 6.52
C VAL A 483 13.20 -9.68 7.77
N LEU A 484 12.31 -8.77 8.19
CA LEU A 484 12.49 -8.00 9.42
C LEU A 484 12.42 -8.86 10.68
N ALA A 485 11.56 -9.89 10.71
CA ALA A 485 11.52 -10.85 11.79
C ALA A 485 12.83 -11.65 11.90
N ILE A 486 13.40 -12.06 10.77
CA ILE A 486 14.72 -12.71 10.70
C ILE A 486 15.81 -11.75 11.19
N GLU A 487 15.79 -10.48 10.77
CA GLU A 487 16.75 -9.47 11.26
C GLU A 487 16.68 -9.32 12.77
N LEU A 488 15.48 -9.19 13.35
CA LEU A 488 15.29 -9.10 14.79
C LEU A 488 15.81 -10.33 15.52
N LEU A 489 15.55 -11.53 14.99
CA LEU A 489 16.05 -12.78 15.55
C LEU A 489 17.59 -12.83 15.56
N CYS A 490 18.22 -12.50 14.42
CA CYS A 490 19.68 -12.45 14.30
C CYS A 490 20.29 -11.37 15.20
N ALA A 491 19.71 -10.18 15.25
CA ALA A 491 20.21 -9.08 16.06
C ALA A 491 20.13 -9.41 17.56
N ALA A 492 19.03 -10.02 18.01
CA ALA A 492 18.90 -10.48 19.38
C ALA A 492 19.92 -11.57 19.71
N GLN A 493 20.14 -12.54 18.81
CA GLN A 493 21.14 -13.59 19.01
C GLN A 493 22.56 -13.02 19.06
N ALA A 494 22.86 -12.04 18.21
CA ALA A 494 24.14 -11.33 18.26
C ALA A 494 24.33 -10.61 19.61
N LEU A 495 23.27 -10.02 20.16
CA LEU A 495 23.28 -9.40 21.49
C LEU A 495 23.48 -10.42 22.62
N ASP A 496 22.99 -11.65 22.51
CA ASP A 496 23.30 -12.73 23.47
C ASP A 496 24.78 -13.10 23.47
N LEU A 497 25.47 -12.94 22.34
CA LEU A 497 26.89 -13.24 22.19
C LEU A 497 27.78 -12.12 22.72
N VAL A 498 27.42 -10.85 22.48
CA VAL A 498 28.20 -9.69 22.97
C VAL A 498 27.82 -9.23 24.37
N GLY A 499 26.63 -9.63 24.84
CA GLY A 499 26.01 -9.17 26.08
C GLY A 499 25.01 -8.01 25.83
N PRO A 500 23.73 -8.14 26.23
CA PRO A 500 22.72 -7.09 26.01
C PRO A 500 22.86 -5.92 27.01
N ALA A 501 23.76 -6.03 27.99
CA ALA A 501 23.99 -4.98 28.97
C ALA A 501 24.50 -3.70 28.29
N GLY A 502 23.69 -2.64 28.35
CA GLY A 502 24.00 -1.36 27.72
C GLY A 502 23.21 -1.05 26.45
N LEU A 503 22.21 -1.86 26.10
CA LEU A 503 21.13 -1.40 25.23
C LEU A 503 20.48 -0.13 25.79
N SER A 504 19.92 0.69 24.91
CA SER A 504 19.08 1.82 25.30
C SER A 504 17.74 1.29 25.85
N PRO A 505 17.01 2.07 26.66
CA PRO A 505 15.72 1.62 27.19
C PRO A 505 14.73 1.17 26.10
N ALA A 506 14.71 1.86 24.96
CA ALA A 506 13.80 1.51 23.86
C ALA A 506 14.19 0.19 23.18
N THR A 507 15.47 -0.02 22.84
CA THR A 507 15.87 -1.26 22.17
C THR A 507 15.97 -2.44 23.14
N GLN A 508 16.19 -2.19 24.44
CA GLN A 508 16.05 -3.20 25.48
C GLN A 508 14.64 -3.79 25.48
N ALA A 509 13.59 -2.96 25.41
CA ALA A 509 12.22 -3.44 25.34
C ALA A 509 11.94 -4.26 24.06
N VAL A 510 12.51 -3.85 22.92
CA VAL A 510 12.40 -4.60 21.64
C VAL A 510 13.09 -5.96 21.76
N TYR A 511 14.31 -6.00 22.29
CA TYR A 511 15.06 -7.23 22.55
C TYR A 511 14.30 -8.18 23.49
N GLU A 512 13.76 -7.66 24.60
CA GLU A 512 12.95 -8.43 25.56
C GLU A 512 11.68 -8.99 24.92
N ALA A 513 11.00 -8.22 24.07
CA ALA A 513 9.82 -8.69 23.35
C ALA A 513 10.13 -9.85 22.40
N VAL A 514 11.29 -9.83 21.72
CA VAL A 514 11.77 -10.96 20.91
C VAL A 514 12.11 -12.17 21.81
N ARG A 515 12.82 -11.94 22.91
CA ARG A 515 13.22 -13.00 23.87
C ARG A 515 12.04 -13.62 24.62
N ALA A 516 10.93 -12.89 24.74
CA ALA A 516 9.70 -13.41 25.32
C ALA A 516 9.01 -14.47 24.43
N VAL A 517 9.30 -14.48 23.13
CA VAL A 517 8.70 -15.44 22.18
C VAL A 517 9.72 -16.45 21.63
N VAL A 518 11.01 -16.13 21.63
CA VAL A 518 12.08 -17.01 21.15
C VAL A 518 13.28 -16.99 22.11
N PRO A 519 13.67 -18.14 22.70
CA PRO A 519 14.85 -18.22 23.57
C PRO A 519 16.16 -18.07 22.76
N PRO A 520 17.29 -17.74 23.42
CA PRO A 520 18.61 -17.79 22.79
C PRO A 520 18.89 -19.13 22.09
N LEU A 521 19.72 -19.09 21.04
CA LEU A 521 20.15 -20.29 20.32
C LEU A 521 21.49 -20.78 20.87
N ASP A 522 21.47 -21.81 21.72
CA ASP A 522 22.68 -22.42 22.30
C ASP A 522 23.22 -23.58 21.44
N GLY A 523 22.34 -24.23 20.68
CA GLY A 523 22.64 -25.29 19.71
C GLY A 523 21.55 -25.34 18.64
N ASP A 524 21.79 -26.09 17.57
CA ASP A 524 20.85 -26.18 16.45
C ASP A 524 19.48 -26.74 16.88
N ARG A 525 18.43 -26.08 16.40
CA ARG A 525 17.04 -26.52 16.47
C ARG A 525 16.31 -26.08 15.21
N GLU A 526 15.09 -26.58 15.01
CA GLU A 526 14.25 -26.13 13.92
C GLU A 526 14.01 -24.61 14.00
N LEU A 527 14.46 -23.86 12.99
CA LEU A 527 14.37 -22.39 12.98
C LEU A 527 13.00 -21.87 12.53
N ALA A 528 12.23 -22.68 11.79
CA ALA A 528 10.95 -22.24 11.24
C ALA A 528 9.94 -21.79 12.33
N PRO A 529 9.77 -22.51 13.46
CA PRO A 529 8.95 -22.04 14.56
C PRO A 529 9.41 -20.70 15.16
N ASP A 530 10.73 -20.50 15.31
CA ASP A 530 11.29 -19.27 15.87
C ASP A 530 11.03 -18.06 14.94
N MET A 531 11.31 -18.22 13.65
CA MET A 531 11.04 -17.18 12.65
C MET A 531 9.54 -16.85 12.60
N ALA A 532 8.68 -17.87 12.62
CA ALA A 532 7.22 -17.69 12.64
C ALA A 532 6.74 -16.97 13.91
N ALA A 533 7.32 -17.24 15.07
CA ALA A 533 6.97 -16.59 16.33
C ALA A 533 7.28 -15.09 16.30
N VAL A 534 8.46 -14.69 15.80
CA VAL A 534 8.81 -13.27 15.64
C VAL A 534 7.95 -12.62 14.56
N ALA A 535 7.69 -13.28 13.44
CA ALA A 535 6.80 -12.75 12.40
C ALA A 535 5.36 -12.55 12.94
N ALA A 536 4.87 -13.44 13.80
CA ALA A 536 3.58 -13.31 14.46
C ALA A 536 3.55 -12.15 15.47
N LEU A 537 4.65 -11.92 16.22
CA LEU A 537 4.81 -10.74 17.08
C LEU A 537 4.64 -9.45 16.27
N LEU A 538 5.25 -9.39 15.09
CA LEU A 538 5.12 -8.24 14.17
C LEU A 538 3.70 -8.12 13.63
N ALA A 539 3.10 -9.20 13.12
CA ALA A 539 1.75 -9.20 12.55
C ALA A 539 0.68 -8.77 13.56
N ARG A 540 0.88 -9.09 14.85
CA ARG A 540 0.00 -8.69 15.96
C ARG A 540 0.30 -7.30 16.51
N ARG A 541 1.33 -6.61 15.98
CA ARG A 541 1.78 -5.28 16.41
C ARG A 541 2.13 -5.22 17.89
N GLN A 542 2.78 -6.27 18.37
CA GLN A 542 3.17 -6.44 19.78
C GLN A 542 4.63 -6.05 20.06
N LEU A 543 5.36 -5.58 19.05
CA LEU A 543 6.71 -5.06 19.22
C LEU A 543 6.65 -3.66 19.88
N PRO A 544 7.34 -3.41 21.00
CA PRO A 544 7.31 -2.11 21.66
C PRO A 544 8.12 -1.09 20.86
N LEU A 545 7.43 -0.19 20.16
CA LEU A 545 8.04 0.90 19.41
C LEU A 545 7.76 2.24 20.13
N PRO A 546 8.75 3.14 20.24
CA PRO A 546 8.46 4.51 20.66
C PRO A 546 7.56 5.18 19.62
N ALA A 547 6.76 6.16 20.04
CA ALA A 547 5.92 6.90 19.11
C ALA A 547 6.77 7.40 17.92
N ALA A 548 6.34 7.02 16.71
CA ALA A 548 6.83 7.67 15.51
C ALA A 548 6.37 9.11 15.60
N GLY A 549 7.28 10.06 15.85
CA GLY A 549 6.93 11.48 15.70
C GLY A 549 6.32 11.68 14.32
N ASP A 550 5.22 12.44 14.27
CA ASP A 550 4.48 12.66 13.03
C ASP A 550 5.43 13.04 11.89
N LEU A 551 5.22 12.45 10.71
CA LEU A 551 5.79 13.03 9.50
C LEU A 551 5.28 14.48 9.46
N PRO A 552 6.16 15.49 9.38
CA PRO A 552 5.68 16.86 9.27
C PRO A 552 4.77 16.93 8.04
N ALA A 553 3.48 17.18 8.27
CA ALA A 553 2.56 17.50 7.20
C ALA A 553 3.19 18.67 6.44
N ARG A 554 3.39 18.51 5.13
CA ARG A 554 3.80 19.64 4.29
C ARG A 554 2.80 20.75 4.56
N ARG A 555 3.25 21.85 5.16
CA ARG A 555 2.52 23.10 5.05
C ARG A 555 2.47 23.39 3.56
N ASP A 556 1.28 23.36 2.98
CA ASP A 556 1.08 23.81 1.61
C ASP A 556 1.63 25.23 1.52
N GLY A 557 2.73 25.39 0.79
CA GLY A 557 3.48 26.63 0.69
C GLY A 557 2.68 27.67 -0.09
N THR A 558 1.84 28.41 0.61
CA THR A 558 1.45 29.78 0.23
C THR A 558 2.00 30.73 1.29
N ALA A 559 3.29 31.01 1.18
CA ALA A 559 3.92 32.15 1.84
C ALA A 559 5.07 32.62 0.95
N ALA A 560 4.70 33.30 -0.15
CA ALA A 560 5.53 34.38 -0.64
C ALA A 560 5.48 35.46 0.45
N GLY A 561 6.53 35.54 1.26
CA GLY A 561 6.68 36.49 2.34
C GLY A 561 8.12 36.97 2.36
N ASP A 562 8.34 38.04 1.62
CA ASP A 562 9.33 39.10 1.81
C ASP A 562 10.59 38.75 2.62
N LEU A 563 11.70 38.54 1.90
CA LEU A 563 13.04 38.84 2.41
C LEU A 563 13.48 40.16 1.79
N THR A 564 12.97 41.26 2.32
CA THR A 564 13.55 42.59 2.16
C THR A 564 14.15 43.03 3.50
N THR A 565 15.49 43.17 3.47
CA THR A 565 16.32 44.15 4.20
C THR A 565 15.95 44.50 5.64
N GLU A 566 16.81 44.13 6.61
CA GLU A 566 17.69 45.04 7.37
C GLU A 566 18.29 44.31 8.61
N GLY A 567 19.58 44.54 8.89
CA GLY A 567 20.26 44.10 10.11
C GLY A 567 21.51 43.25 9.86
N GLY A 568 22.62 43.91 9.52
CA GLY A 568 23.91 43.26 9.20
C GLY A 568 24.65 42.64 10.40
N PRO A 569 25.64 41.76 10.16
CA PRO A 569 26.57 41.34 11.18
C PRO A 569 27.86 42.17 11.17
N ALA A 570 28.38 42.38 12.37
CA ALA A 570 29.62 43.09 12.67
C ALA A 570 30.86 42.35 12.15
N ALA A 571 31.92 43.14 11.95
CA ALA A 571 33.20 42.86 11.32
C ALA A 571 33.94 41.59 11.78
N ALA A 572 34.54 40.90 10.81
CA ALA A 572 35.77 40.14 10.98
C ALA A 572 36.63 40.36 9.72
N GLY A 573 37.88 40.81 9.92
CA GLY A 573 38.75 41.43 8.92
C GLY A 573 39.34 40.53 7.83
N ASP A 574 39.84 41.21 6.80
CA ASP A 574 40.49 40.67 5.61
C ASP A 574 41.80 39.91 5.90
N PRO A 575 42.08 38.81 5.17
CA PRO A 575 43.43 38.41 4.81
C PRO A 575 43.76 38.83 3.35
N PRO A 576 45.05 39.03 3.01
CA PRO A 576 45.46 39.71 1.79
C PRO A 576 45.42 38.82 0.53
N ALA A 577 45.37 39.51 -0.61
CA ALA A 577 45.33 39.00 -1.97
C ALA A 577 46.50 38.05 -2.31
N GLY A 578 46.18 36.96 -3.00
CA GLY A 578 47.13 36.00 -3.57
C GLY A 578 46.57 35.35 -4.84
N GLU A 579 47.14 35.77 -5.96
CA GLU A 579 47.31 35.15 -7.30
C GLU A 579 46.37 34.02 -7.79
N ASP A 580 45.79 34.26 -8.98
CA ASP A 580 45.00 33.30 -9.78
C ASP A 580 45.83 32.08 -10.24
N PRO A 581 45.27 30.85 -10.22
CA PRO A 581 45.92 29.67 -10.82
C PRO A 581 45.74 29.65 -12.36
N PRO A 582 46.73 29.13 -13.13
CA PRO A 582 46.64 29.09 -14.58
C PRO A 582 45.78 27.92 -15.09
N ALA A 583 45.19 28.13 -16.28
CA ALA A 583 44.31 27.19 -16.98
C ALA A 583 45.02 25.88 -17.40
N PRO A 584 44.28 24.75 -17.54
CA PRO A 584 44.87 23.46 -17.91
C PRO A 584 45.17 23.37 -19.43
N GLY A 585 46.40 22.96 -19.76
CA GLY A 585 46.84 22.64 -21.12
C GLY A 585 46.54 21.19 -21.55
N PRO A 586 46.68 20.86 -22.85
CA PRO A 586 46.14 19.63 -23.44
C PRO A 586 47.00 18.38 -23.18
N LEU A 587 46.33 17.24 -23.04
CA LEU A 587 46.91 15.90 -22.86
C LEU A 587 47.59 15.41 -24.14
N THR A 588 48.90 15.18 -24.09
CA THR A 588 49.65 14.44 -25.13
C THR A 588 49.82 12.98 -24.76
N THR A 589 49.49 12.11 -25.71
CA THR A 589 49.78 10.67 -25.75
C THR A 589 51.27 10.41 -25.97
N THR A 590 51.84 9.40 -25.31
CA THR A 590 52.95 8.54 -25.78
C THR A 590 53.39 7.59 -24.67
N GLY A 591 53.62 6.31 -24.99
CA GLY A 591 54.27 5.37 -24.07
C GLY A 591 53.99 3.89 -24.32
N GLU A 592 54.27 3.38 -25.52
CA GLU A 592 54.44 1.94 -25.76
C GLU A 592 55.79 1.44 -25.21
N ARG A 593 55.82 0.19 -24.69
CA ARG A 593 56.85 -0.88 -24.84
C ARG A 593 56.77 -1.92 -23.68
N PRO A 594 57.37 -3.13 -23.78
CA PRO A 594 56.92 -4.27 -24.60
C PRO A 594 56.78 -5.58 -23.76
N ILE A 595 56.18 -6.61 -24.34
CA ILE A 595 56.08 -7.97 -23.78
C ILE A 595 57.38 -8.75 -24.05
N PRO A 596 57.94 -9.51 -23.08
CA PRO A 596 58.90 -10.56 -23.35
C PRO A 596 58.22 -11.94 -23.42
N GLY A 597 58.59 -12.71 -24.47
CA GLY A 597 58.10 -14.06 -24.75
C GLY A 597 58.62 -15.15 -23.80
N GLY A 598 57.99 -16.33 -23.90
CA GLY A 598 58.24 -17.55 -23.10
C GLY A 598 59.58 -18.26 -23.36
N PRO A 599 59.76 -19.49 -22.83
CA PRO A 599 59.11 -20.65 -23.45
C PRO A 599 58.67 -21.79 -22.49
N GLY A 600 57.90 -22.75 -23.02
CA GLY A 600 58.04 -24.18 -22.64
C GLY A 600 56.79 -24.96 -22.20
N ASP A 601 56.19 -25.66 -23.16
CA ASP A 601 55.47 -26.95 -23.15
C ASP A 601 54.80 -27.55 -21.90
N GLY A 602 53.58 -28.09 -22.13
CA GLY A 602 52.98 -29.16 -21.33
C GLY A 602 51.46 -29.24 -21.47
N GLY A 603 50.97 -30.09 -22.39
CA GLY A 603 49.56 -30.16 -22.81
C GLY A 603 48.55 -30.81 -21.86
N GLY A 604 47.28 -30.81 -22.28
CA GLY A 604 46.20 -31.56 -21.63
C GLY A 604 44.77 -31.07 -21.95
N GLY A 605 44.25 -31.57 -23.08
CA GLY A 605 42.85 -31.61 -23.58
C GLY A 605 41.66 -31.01 -22.81
N VAL A 606 40.82 -30.29 -23.57
CA VAL A 606 39.37 -30.14 -23.31
C VAL A 606 38.60 -30.28 -24.64
N GLN A 607 37.68 -31.26 -24.69
CA GLN A 607 36.67 -31.42 -25.75
C GLN A 607 35.51 -30.45 -25.52
N ALA A 608 35.07 -29.78 -26.57
CA ALA A 608 33.80 -29.06 -26.65
C ALA A 608 32.98 -29.61 -27.82
N GLY A 609 31.75 -30.08 -27.55
CA GLY A 609 30.78 -30.52 -28.55
C GLY A 609 29.56 -29.61 -28.54
N ARG A 610 29.23 -29.05 -29.70
CA ARG A 610 28.04 -28.23 -30.01
C ARG A 610 26.75 -29.08 -30.03
N PRO A 611 25.56 -28.50 -29.83
CA PRO A 611 24.30 -29.14 -30.17
C PRO A 611 23.83 -28.76 -31.58
N GLY A 612 23.34 -29.75 -32.33
CA GLY A 612 22.66 -29.61 -33.61
C GLY A 612 21.34 -30.39 -33.57
N ALA A 613 20.33 -29.80 -34.19
CA ALA A 613 18.90 -30.13 -34.10
C ALA A 613 18.48 -31.45 -34.76
N GLY A 614 17.29 -31.95 -34.38
CA GLY A 614 16.49 -32.94 -35.09
C GLY A 614 15.09 -33.10 -34.48
N PRO A 615 13.99 -33.06 -35.26
CA PRO A 615 12.62 -33.37 -34.84
C PRO A 615 12.13 -34.75 -35.37
N GLU A 616 10.83 -35.02 -35.18
CA GLU A 616 9.98 -36.17 -35.65
C GLU A 616 9.84 -37.34 -34.65
N GLU A 617 8.69 -37.44 -33.96
CA GLU A 617 7.38 -38.04 -34.34
C GLU A 617 7.30 -39.53 -33.93
N VAL A 618 6.46 -39.86 -32.94
CA VAL A 618 5.64 -41.09 -32.91
C VAL A 618 4.42 -40.85 -32.00
N GLU A 619 3.23 -41.14 -32.54
CA GLU A 619 1.90 -41.06 -31.92
C GLU A 619 1.48 -42.43 -31.30
N PRO A 620 0.23 -42.69 -30.85
CA PRO A 620 -0.13 -42.84 -29.43
C PRO A 620 -0.53 -44.28 -29.01
N ARG A 621 -0.56 -44.54 -27.70
CA ARG A 621 -1.51 -45.43 -27.00
C ARG A 621 -1.65 -45.05 -25.53
#